data_AF-A0A8H6V0I9-F1
#
_entry.id   AF-A0A8H6V0I9-F1
#
_cell.length_a   1.000
_cell.length_b   1.000
_cell.length_c   1.000
_cell.angle_alpha   90.00
_cell.angle_beta   90.00
_cell.angle_gamma   90.00
#
_symmetry.space_group_name_H-M   'P 1'
#
loop_
_entity.id
_entity.type
_entity.pdbx_description
1 polymer ?
#
loop_
_entity_poly.entity_id
_entity_poly.type
_entity_poly.pdbx_seq_one_letter_code
_entity_poly.pdbx_strand_id
1 'polypeptide(L)'
;MLPSNIHVSSHPCLQAKISQLRSHSTSTRETRSLVHEIATILGVEAFAAGLKVASAGKDKTPLGIEYETKTINPTNLALVPILRSGLGMIEGTLPHPEQSELDVT
;
A
#
# COMPACT_ATOMS: atom_id res chain seq x y z
N MET A 1 1.19 -25.07 -12.27
CA MET A 1 1.35 -24.57 -10.89
C MET A 1 1.95 -23.18 -10.94
N LEU A 2 1.61 -22.31 -10.00
CA LEU A 2 2.21 -20.97 -9.93
C LEU A 2 3.66 -21.08 -9.40
N PRO A 3 4.60 -20.31 -9.95
CA PRO A 3 5.94 -20.13 -9.38
C PRO A 3 5.92 -19.77 -7.89
N SER A 4 6.96 -20.14 -7.16
CA SER A 4 7.09 -19.92 -5.71
C SER A 4 7.19 -18.45 -5.29
N ASN A 5 7.52 -17.56 -6.22
CA ASN A 5 7.62 -16.11 -6.00
C ASN A 5 6.32 -15.37 -6.32
N ILE A 6 5.19 -16.07 -6.51
CA ILE A 6 3.88 -15.45 -6.74
C ILE A 6 3.06 -15.50 -5.46
N HIS A 7 2.58 -14.34 -5.03
CA HIS A 7 1.58 -14.21 -3.99
C HIS A 7 0.23 -13.85 -4.62
N VAL A 8 -0.79 -14.69 -4.40
CA VAL A 8 -2.16 -14.42 -4.85
C VAL A 8 -2.95 -13.92 -3.65
N SER A 9 -3.39 -12.66 -3.70
CA SER A 9 -4.24 -12.10 -2.66
C SER A 9 -5.60 -12.80 -2.62
N SER A 10 -5.99 -13.25 -1.43
CA SER A 10 -7.30 -13.86 -1.14
C SER A 10 -8.29 -12.87 -0.55
N HIS A 11 -8.01 -11.56 -0.59
CA HIS A 11 -8.87 -10.56 0.04
C HIS A 11 -10.23 -10.45 -0.68
N PRO A 12 -11.37 -10.64 0.02
CA PRO A 12 -12.69 -10.67 -0.62
C PRO A 12 -13.04 -9.33 -1.29
N CYS A 13 -12.75 -8.20 -0.64
CA CYS A 13 -12.97 -6.87 -1.24
C CYS A 13 -12.13 -6.64 -2.51
N LEU A 14 -10.89 -7.12 -2.55
CA LEU A 14 -10.05 -7.01 -3.75
C LEU A 14 -10.68 -7.79 -4.91
N GLN A 15 -11.11 -9.03 -4.68
CA GLN A 15 -11.73 -9.88 -5.69
C GLN A 15 -13.02 -9.26 -6.26
N ALA A 16 -13.86 -8.69 -5.39
CA ALA A 16 -15.07 -7.97 -5.80
C ALA A 16 -14.75 -6.75 -6.67
N LYS A 17 -13.75 -5.94 -6.27
CA LYS A 17 -13.33 -4.75 -7.02
C LYS A 17 -12.69 -5.09 -8.36
N ILE A 18 -11.90 -6.16 -8.43
CA ILE A 18 -11.35 -6.66 -9.71
C ILE A 18 -12.49 -7.07 -10.65
N SER A 19 -13.54 -7.70 -10.13
CA SER A 19 -14.72 -8.07 -10.94
C SER A 19 -15.42 -6.83 -11.50
N GLN A 20 -15.57 -5.77 -10.71
CA GLN A 20 -16.11 -4.49 -11.18
C GLN A 20 -15.18 -3.82 -12.21
N LEU A 21 -13.87 -3.82 -11.97
CA LEU A 21 -12.86 -3.25 -12.88
C LEU A 21 -12.90 -3.92 -14.27
N ARG A 22 -13.19 -5.23 -14.32
CA ARG A 22 -13.31 -6.00 -15.57
C ARG A 22 -14.63 -5.80 -16.30
N SER A 23 -15.65 -5.26 -15.66
CA SER A 23 -16.96 -5.10 -16.27
C SER A 23 -16.91 -4.08 -17.42
N HIS A 24 -17.52 -4.42 -18.56
CA HIS A 24 -17.64 -3.50 -19.69
C HIS A 24 -18.51 -2.27 -19.37
N SER A 25 -19.40 -2.38 -18.38
CA SER A 25 -20.27 -1.29 -17.95
C SER A 25 -19.57 -0.22 -17.12
N THR A 26 -18.34 -0.48 -16.67
CA THR A 26 -17.61 0.41 -15.75
C THR A 26 -17.14 1.66 -16.49
N SER A 27 -17.55 2.82 -15.99
CA SER A 27 -17.16 4.11 -16.56
C SER A 27 -15.69 4.43 -16.29
N THR A 28 -15.10 5.30 -17.11
CA THR A 28 -13.70 5.74 -16.95
C THR A 28 -13.43 6.41 -15.60
N ARG A 29 -14.44 7.03 -15.00
CA ARG A 29 -14.36 7.61 -13.65
C ARG A 29 -14.26 6.52 -12.59
N GLU A 30 -15.12 5.51 -12.68
CA GLU A 30 -15.13 4.37 -11.76
C GLU A 30 -13.86 3.54 -11.88
N THR A 31 -13.33 3.34 -13.10
CA THR A 31 -12.06 2.64 -13.30
C THR A 31 -10.93 3.27 -12.48
N ARG A 32 -10.84 4.61 -12.44
CA ARG A 32 -9.80 5.29 -11.65
C ARG A 32 -9.99 5.08 -10.15
N SER A 33 -11.21 5.18 -9.64
CA SER A 33 -11.52 4.91 -8.22
C SER A 33 -11.18 3.47 -7.85
N LEU A 34 -11.59 2.51 -8.70
CA LEU A 34 -11.32 1.09 -8.49
C LEU A 34 -9.83 0.78 -8.47
N VAL A 35 -9.04 1.35 -9.40
CA VAL A 35 -7.58 1.18 -9.42
C VAL A 35 -6.95 1.71 -8.13
N HIS A 36 -7.38 2.88 -7.66
CA HIS A 36 -6.91 3.44 -6.39
C HIS A 36 -7.21 2.50 -5.22
N GLU A 37 -8.46 2.07 -5.08
CA GLU A 37 -8.89 1.19 -3.98
C GLU A 37 -8.22 -0.20 -4.03
N ILE A 38 -8.04 -0.75 -5.23
CA ILE A 38 -7.29 -2.00 -5.45
C ILE A 38 -5.84 -1.82 -5.02
N ALA A 39 -5.19 -0.73 -5.41
CA ALA A 39 -3.82 -0.43 -5.05
C ALA A 39 -3.63 -0.24 -3.55
N THR A 40 -4.60 0.37 -2.85
CA THR A 40 -4.58 0.49 -1.38
C THR A 40 -4.59 -0.88 -0.70
N ILE A 41 -5.51 -1.76 -1.09
CA ILE A 41 -5.61 -3.09 -0.48
C ILE A 41 -4.33 -3.89 -0.74
N LEU A 42 -3.88 -3.92 -2.00
CA LEU A 42 -2.65 -4.62 -2.39
C LEU A 42 -1.42 -4.05 -1.70
N GLY A 43 -1.32 -2.73 -1.55
CA GLY A 43 -0.22 -2.05 -0.87
C GLY A 43 -0.11 -2.48 0.59
N VAL A 44 -1.23 -2.47 1.32
CA VAL A 44 -1.26 -2.89 2.72
C VAL A 44 -0.84 -4.35 2.87
N GLU A 45 -1.30 -5.24 1.99
CA GLU A 45 -0.90 -6.65 2.01
C GLU A 45 0.59 -6.84 1.69
N ALA A 46 1.09 -6.14 0.67
CA ALA A 46 2.50 -6.18 0.28
C ALA A 46 3.41 -5.67 1.40
N PHE A 47 3.02 -4.57 2.07
CA PHE A 47 3.75 -4.01 3.19
C PHE A 47 3.71 -4.90 4.43
N ALA A 48 2.60 -5.57 4.70
CA ALA A 48 2.50 -6.54 5.79
C ALA A 48 3.48 -7.71 5.61
N ALA A 49 3.73 -8.13 4.36
CA ALA A 49 4.69 -9.19 4.06
C ALA A 49 6.15 -8.69 4.01
N GLY A 50 6.38 -7.46 3.55
CA GLY A 50 7.72 -6.93 3.28
C GLY A 50 8.36 -6.12 4.41
N LEU A 51 7.56 -5.51 5.29
CA LEU A 51 8.04 -4.59 6.31
C LEU A 51 8.10 -5.25 7.69
N LYS A 52 9.06 -4.82 8.51
CA LYS A 52 9.22 -5.27 9.89
C LYS A 52 9.12 -4.10 10.85
N VAL A 53 8.67 -4.38 12.06
CA VAL A 53 8.66 -3.40 13.13
C VAL A 53 9.99 -3.43 13.88
N ALA A 54 10.56 -2.26 14.13
CA ALA A 54 11.77 -2.08 14.92
C ALA A 54 11.50 -1.14 16.11
N SER A 55 12.22 -1.34 17.22
CA SER A 55 12.18 -0.41 18.35
C SER A 55 12.90 0.88 17.98
N ALA A 56 12.27 2.02 18.27
CA ALA A 56 12.77 3.35 17.95
C ALA A 56 13.14 4.19 19.19
N GLY A 57 13.00 3.63 20.40
CA GLY A 57 13.29 4.31 21.66
C GLY A 57 12.10 4.32 22.62
N LYS A 58 12.02 5.36 23.46
CA LYS A 58 10.92 5.56 24.41
C LYS A 58 10.35 6.96 24.28
N ASP A 59 9.06 7.09 24.53
CA ASP A 59 8.35 8.38 24.56
C ASP A 59 7.29 8.37 25.66
N LYS A 60 6.60 9.49 25.88
CA LYS A 60 5.56 9.65 26.91
C LYS A 60 4.21 9.92 26.26
N THR A 61 3.19 9.21 26.74
CA THR A 61 1.80 9.53 26.40
C THR A 61 1.40 10.91 26.94
N PRO A 62 0.33 11.56 26.44
CA PRO A 62 -0.16 12.82 26.99
C PRO A 62 -0.52 12.78 28.49
N LEU A 63 -0.66 11.58 29.07
CA LEU A 63 -0.91 11.34 30.49
C LEU A 63 0.38 11.12 31.31
N GLY A 64 1.55 11.27 30.70
CA GLY A 64 2.86 11.16 31.35
C GLY A 64 3.41 9.73 31.50
N ILE A 65 2.73 8.72 30.94
CA ILE A 65 3.15 7.31 31.01
C ILE A 65 4.20 7.04 29.92
N GLU A 66 5.36 6.50 30.30
CA GLU A 66 6.43 6.09 29.37
C GLU A 66 6.07 4.80 28.62
N TYR A 67 6.35 4.77 27.32
CA TYR A 67 6.16 3.60 26.45
C TYR A 67 7.29 3.48 25.43
N GLU A 68 7.46 2.28 24.86
CA GLU A 68 8.43 2.03 23.79
C GLU A 68 7.84 2.41 22.42
N THR A 69 8.57 3.22 21.66
CA THR A 69 8.17 3.63 20.32
C THR A 69 8.59 2.61 19.27
N LYS A 70 7.80 2.52 18.21
CA LYS A 70 8.01 1.56 17.12
C LYS A 70 8.11 2.31 15.80
N THR A 71 9.04 1.88 14.96
CA THR A 71 9.20 2.35 13.59
C THR A 71 9.17 1.17 12.62
N ILE A 72 9.12 1.48 11.33
CA ILE A 72 9.09 0.53 10.24
C ILE A 72 10.50 0.37 9.66
N ASN A 73 10.90 -0.87 9.37
CA ASN A 73 12.17 -1.23 8.73
C ASN A 73 11.90 -2.08 7.48
N PRO A 74 12.46 -1.74 6.31
CA PRO A 74 13.30 -0.56 6.00
C PRO A 74 12.52 0.76 6.04
N THR A 75 13.20 1.84 6.45
CA THR A 75 12.67 3.21 6.42
C THR A 75 12.68 3.81 5.02
N ASN A 76 13.61 3.38 4.17
CA ASN A 76 13.74 3.88 2.80
C ASN A 76 13.04 2.93 1.84
N LEU A 77 11.85 3.33 1.38
CA LEU A 77 11.06 2.62 0.39
C LEU A 77 10.90 3.49 -0.87
N ALA A 78 11.22 2.93 -2.03
CA ALA A 78 10.96 3.56 -3.32
C ALA A 78 9.81 2.86 -4.04
N LEU A 79 8.84 3.62 -4.53
CA LEU A 79 7.76 3.14 -5.39
C LEU A 79 8.02 3.60 -6.82
N VAL A 80 8.25 2.65 -7.75
CA VAL A 80 8.56 2.95 -9.15
C VAL A 80 7.36 2.60 -10.03
N PRO A 81 6.56 3.59 -10.48
CA PRO A 81 5.46 3.33 -11.39
C PRO A 81 5.94 3.05 -12.81
N ILE A 82 5.30 2.09 -13.48
CA ILE A 82 5.48 1.89 -14.93
C ILE A 82 4.50 2.81 -15.66
N LEU A 83 5.04 3.78 -16.39
CA LEU A 83 4.24 4.79 -17.08
C LEU A 83 3.52 4.23 -18.32
N ARG A 84 2.32 4.72 -18.65
CA ARG A 84 1.54 5.78 -17.98
C ARG A 84 0.55 5.28 -16.93
N SER A 85 0.11 4.02 -17.07
CA SER A 85 -0.98 3.44 -16.29
C SER A 85 -0.65 3.24 -14.81
N GLY A 86 0.64 3.10 -14.47
CA GLY A 86 1.08 2.93 -13.09
C GLY A 86 0.89 4.15 -12.19
N LEU A 87 0.71 5.36 -12.76
CA LEU A 87 0.52 6.59 -11.97
C LEU A 87 -0.71 6.52 -11.06
N GLY A 88 -1.82 5.96 -11.56
CA GLY A 88 -3.06 5.87 -10.79
C GLY A 88 -2.99 4.90 -9.60
N MET A 89 -1.98 4.03 -9.55
CA MET A 89 -1.79 3.10 -8.44
C MET A 89 -0.99 3.73 -7.29
N ILE A 90 -0.02 4.60 -7.60
CA ILE A 90 0.87 5.20 -6.59
C ILE A 90 0.05 5.94 -5.53
N GLU A 91 -0.92 6.74 -5.95
CA GLU A 91 -1.82 7.49 -5.06
C GLU A 91 -2.58 6.57 -4.08
N GLY A 92 -2.94 5.36 -4.51
CA GLY A 92 -3.64 4.40 -3.65
C GLY A 92 -2.72 3.62 -2.72
N THR A 93 -1.44 3.47 -3.08
CA THR A 93 -0.51 2.60 -2.36
C THR A 93 0.19 3.31 -1.21
N LEU A 94 0.28 4.65 -1.23
CA LEU A 94 1.02 5.44 -0.25
C LEU A 94 0.37 5.40 1.14
N PRO A 95 1.03 4.79 2.14
CA PRO A 95 0.43 4.62 3.46
C PRO A 95 0.45 5.94 4.26
N HIS A 96 1.46 6.81 4.09
CA HIS A 96 1.57 8.11 4.78
C HIS A 96 2.28 9.16 3.90
N PRO A 97 1.69 10.36 3.66
CA PRO A 97 2.30 11.41 2.84
C PRO A 97 3.50 12.12 3.50
N GLU A 98 3.80 11.86 4.78
CA GLU A 98 4.72 12.70 5.59
C GLU A 98 6.11 12.08 5.84
N GLN A 99 6.37 10.84 5.42
CA GLN A 99 7.63 10.12 5.69
C GLN A 99 8.36 9.63 4.44
N SER A 100 7.77 9.74 3.25
CA SER A 100 8.48 9.48 2.00
C SER A 100 8.72 10.82 1.31
N GLU A 101 9.92 11.38 1.45
CA GLU A 101 10.52 12.11 0.33
C GLU A 101 10.58 11.11 -0.83
N LEU A 102 9.52 11.08 -1.62
CA LEU A 102 9.48 10.36 -2.88
C LEU A 102 10.36 11.14 -3.83
N ASP A 103 11.61 10.70 -3.94
CA ASP A 103 12.47 11.10 -5.03
C ASP A 103 11.92 10.47 -6.32
N VAL A 104 10.94 11.16 -6.92
CA VAL A 104 10.40 10.86 -8.25
C VAL A 104 11.36 11.46 -9.28
N THR A 105 12.59 10.94 -9.32
CA THR A 105 13.54 11.19 -10.41
C THR A 105 13.42 10.06 -11.43
#